data_AF-A0A645GZU3-F1
#
_entry.id   AF-A0A645GZU3-F1
#
_cell.length_a   1.000
_cell.length_b   1.000
_cell.length_c   1.000
_cell.angle_alpha   90.00
_cell.angle_beta   90.00
_cell.angle_gamma   90.00
#
_symmetry.space_group_name_H-M   'P 1'
#
loop_
_entity.id
_entity.type
_entity.pdbx_description
1 polymer ?
#
loop_
_entity_poly.entity_id
_entity_poly.type
_entity_poly.pdbx_seq_one_letter_code
_entity_poly.pdbx_strand_id
1 'polypeptide(L)'
;MFDARTMGVEGIVRASGNTAGTPGCTLVGPKGQIKLEEGVIVAARHIHMHTSDAPKFGLKDKDIVKVRVGKERAVVFENVVVRVHPEYALDMHIDIEEGNAAGISNGDMGEIIK
;
A
#
# COMPACT_ATOMS: atom_id res chain seq x y z
N MET A 1 -2.83 -7.62 6.98
CA MET A 1 -3.60 -8.90 7.09
C MET A 1 -3.72 -9.39 8.53
N PHE A 2 -2.62 -9.46 9.29
CA PHE A 2 -2.63 -9.92 10.69
C PHE A 2 -3.60 -9.16 11.60
N ASP A 3 -3.67 -7.83 11.46
CA ASP A 3 -4.57 -7.01 12.28
C ASP A 3 -6.04 -7.31 12.02
N ALA A 4 -6.45 -7.49 10.76
CA ALA A 4 -7.82 -7.86 10.40
C ALA A 4 -8.23 -9.19 11.06
N ARG A 5 -7.33 -10.19 11.04
CA ARG A 5 -7.54 -11.47 11.74
C ARG A 5 -7.68 -11.25 13.25
N THR A 6 -6.83 -10.42 13.84
CA THR A 6 -6.85 -10.12 15.28
C THR A 6 -8.14 -9.42 15.70
N MET A 7 -8.65 -8.52 14.85
CA MET A 7 -9.92 -7.83 15.04
C MET A 7 -11.15 -8.69 14.74
N GLY A 8 -10.99 -9.86 14.11
CA GLY A 8 -12.10 -10.72 13.70
C GLY A 8 -12.90 -10.17 12.51
N VAL A 9 -12.28 -9.37 11.65
CA VAL A 9 -12.89 -8.82 10.42
C VAL A 9 -12.22 -9.39 9.18
N GLU A 10 -12.90 -9.32 8.04
CA GLU A 10 -12.35 -9.77 6.77
C GLU A 10 -11.21 -8.86 6.29
N GLY A 11 -10.07 -9.44 5.93
CA GLY A 11 -8.91 -8.71 5.41
C GLY A 11 -9.05 -8.39 3.91
N ILE A 12 -9.79 -7.33 3.57
CA ILE A 12 -10.02 -6.95 2.17
C ILE A 12 -8.90 -6.03 1.67
N VAL A 13 -8.15 -6.47 0.65
CA VAL A 13 -7.10 -5.67 0.01
C VAL A 13 -7.72 -4.60 -0.91
N ARG A 14 -7.41 -3.32 -0.68
CA ARG A 14 -7.95 -2.19 -1.46
C ARG A 14 -6.93 -1.06 -1.63
N ALA A 15 -7.09 -0.30 -2.70
CA ALA A 15 -6.45 1.01 -2.85
C ALA A 15 -7.10 2.04 -1.91
N SER A 16 -6.31 3.03 -1.48
CA SER A 16 -6.82 4.13 -0.65
C SER A 16 -8.00 4.83 -1.31
N GLY A 17 -9.05 5.10 -0.53
CA GLY A 17 -10.31 5.70 -0.99
C GLY A 17 -11.35 4.70 -1.51
N ASN A 18 -10.99 3.43 -1.75
CA ASN A 18 -11.95 2.40 -2.18
C ASN A 18 -12.46 1.57 -1.00
N THR A 19 -13.38 2.16 -0.22
CA THR A 19 -13.93 1.57 1.02
C THR A 19 -15.28 0.89 0.85
N ALA A 20 -15.93 1.02 -0.30
CA ALA A 20 -17.27 0.47 -0.50
C ALA A 20 -17.28 -1.06 -0.33
N GLY A 21 -18.20 -1.53 0.52
CA GLY A 21 -18.39 -2.95 0.82
C GLY A 21 -17.26 -3.56 1.65
N THR A 22 -16.52 -2.73 2.39
CA THR A 22 -15.48 -3.19 3.32
C THR A 22 -16.03 -3.32 4.74
N PRO A 23 -15.40 -4.12 5.61
CA PRO A 23 -15.80 -4.18 7.00
C PRO A 23 -15.68 -2.83 7.71
N GLY A 24 -16.52 -2.62 8.70
CA GLY A 24 -16.43 -1.52 9.64
C GLY A 24 -15.60 -1.85 10.88
N CYS A 25 -15.51 -0.88 11.79
CA CYS A 25 -14.95 -1.07 13.13
C CYS A 25 -15.51 -0.04 14.11
N THR A 26 -15.30 -0.25 15.41
CA THR A 26 -15.54 0.79 16.42
C THR A 26 -14.25 1.53 16.68
N LEU A 27 -14.23 2.83 16.40
CA LEU A 27 -13.13 3.72 16.76
C LEU A 27 -13.39 4.28 18.15
N VAL A 28 -12.47 4.02 19.08
CA VAL A 28 -12.53 4.49 20.46
C VAL A 28 -11.44 5.53 20.67
N GLY A 29 -11.84 6.75 21.03
CA GLY A 29 -10.94 7.85 21.38
C GLY A 29 -11.10 8.28 22.83
N PRO A 30 -10.27 9.23 23.32
CA PRO A 30 -10.29 9.66 24.72
C PRO A 30 -11.59 10.34 25.17
N LYS A 31 -12.49 10.69 24.24
CA LYS A 31 -13.75 11.42 24.50
C LYS A 31 -15.00 10.64 24.08
N GLY A 32 -14.88 9.37 23.71
CA GLY A 32 -16.01 8.55 23.27
C GLY A 32 -15.65 7.61 22.14
N GLN A 33 -16.67 7.09 21.48
CA GLN A 33 -16.52 6.12 20.41
C GLN A 33 -17.49 6.38 19.27
N ILE A 34 -17.12 5.95 18.07
CA ILE A 34 -17.98 5.93 16.89
C ILE A 34 -17.92 4.55 16.23
N LYS A 35 -19.07 4.04 15.82
CA LYS A 35 -19.16 2.82 15.01
C LYS A 35 -19.13 3.21 13.54
N LEU A 36 -18.17 2.65 12.81
CA LEU A 36 -18.12 2.69 11.35
C LEU A 36 -18.75 1.41 10.81
N GLU A 37 -19.61 1.53 9.80
CA GLU A 37 -20.19 0.37 9.10
C GLU A 37 -19.26 -0.15 7.99
N GLU A 38 -18.42 0.72 7.43
CA GLU A 38 -17.40 0.39 6.42
C GLU A 38 -16.15 1.27 6.60
N GLY A 39 -15.02 0.86 5.99
CA GLY A 39 -13.80 1.67 5.94
C GLY A 39 -12.50 0.92 6.26
N VAL A 40 -12.57 -0.31 6.78
CA VAL A 40 -11.37 -1.09 7.13
C VAL A 40 -10.84 -1.81 5.91
N ILE A 41 -9.57 -1.56 5.58
CA ILE A 41 -8.89 -2.17 4.44
C ILE A 41 -7.51 -2.72 4.84
N VAL A 42 -7.06 -3.73 4.09
CA VAL A 42 -5.63 -4.04 3.97
C VAL A 42 -5.08 -3.21 2.80
N ALA A 43 -4.02 -2.46 3.04
CA ALA A 43 -3.51 -1.54 2.03
C ALA A 43 -2.96 -2.31 0.82
N ALA A 44 -3.45 -2.01 -0.38
CA ALA A 44 -2.82 -2.49 -1.61
C ALA A 44 -1.52 -1.70 -1.84
N ARG A 45 -0.41 -2.41 -2.05
CA ARG A 45 0.87 -1.81 -2.40
C ARG A 45 0.79 -0.93 -3.65
N HIS A 46 1.49 0.20 -3.63
CA HIS A 46 1.49 1.16 -4.72
C HIS A 46 2.75 2.02 -4.72
N ILE A 47 3.03 2.64 -5.86
CA ILE A 47 4.08 3.65 -6.00
C ILE A 47 3.40 5.00 -6.22
N HIS A 48 3.74 5.97 -5.38
CA HIS A 48 3.48 7.37 -5.65
C HIS A 48 4.56 7.91 -6.58
N MET A 49 4.14 8.67 -7.60
CA MET A 49 5.05 9.36 -8.51
C MET A 49 4.55 10.78 -8.76
N HIS A 50 5.48 11.74 -8.80
CA HIS A 50 5.18 13.06 -9.32
C HIS A 50 4.92 12.98 -10.84
N THR A 51 4.15 13.93 -11.39
CA THR A 51 3.90 14.04 -12.84
C THR A 51 5.17 14.19 -13.67
N SER A 52 6.25 14.69 -13.06
CA SER A 52 7.58 14.80 -13.68
C SER A 52 8.45 13.55 -13.55
N ASP A 53 8.11 12.59 -12.67
CA ASP A 53 8.88 11.36 -12.47
C ASP A 53 8.38 10.23 -13.37
N ALA A 54 7.06 10.05 -13.49
CA ALA A 54 6.47 8.97 -14.27
C ALA A 54 7.06 8.86 -15.70
N PRO A 55 7.25 9.96 -16.46
CA PRO A 55 7.89 9.91 -17.78
C PRO A 55 9.35 9.43 -17.76
N LYS A 56 10.11 9.72 -16.69
CA LYS A 56 11.52 9.29 -16.55
C LYS A 56 11.63 7.77 -16.40
N PHE A 57 10.62 7.15 -15.80
CA PHE A 57 10.50 5.69 -15.71
C PHE A 57 9.76 5.08 -16.89
N GLY A 58 9.24 5.90 -17.82
CA GLY A 58 8.42 5.43 -18.94
C GLY A 58 7.07 4.83 -18.48
N LEU A 59 6.51 5.35 -17.39
CA LEU A 59 5.27 4.89 -16.76
C LEU A 59 4.20 5.99 -16.79
N LYS A 60 2.94 5.59 -16.62
CA LYS A 60 1.78 6.47 -16.48
C LYS A 60 0.92 6.07 -15.28
N ASP A 61 -0.02 6.96 -14.94
CA ASP A 61 -1.00 6.67 -13.89
C ASP A 61 -1.74 5.36 -14.16
N LYS A 62 -1.89 4.55 -13.10
CA LYS A 62 -2.53 3.22 -13.09
C LYS A 62 -1.81 2.11 -13.85
N ASP A 63 -0.58 2.34 -14.32
CA ASP A 63 0.25 1.23 -14.76
C ASP A 63 0.47 0.23 -13.61
N ILE A 64 0.57 -1.04 -13.96
CA ILE A 64 0.86 -2.13 -13.03
C ILE A 64 2.26 -2.65 -13.33
N VAL A 65 3.12 -2.61 -12.32
CA VAL A 65 4.53 -3.00 -12.45
C VAL A 65 4.92 -4.07 -11.46
N LYS A 66 6.12 -4.63 -11.64
CA LYS A 66 6.80 -5.45 -10.63
C LYS A 66 7.87 -4.61 -9.94
N VAL A 67 8.11 -4.85 -8.66
CA VAL A 67 9.18 -4.18 -7.92
C VAL A 67 10.00 -5.20 -7.16
N ARG A 68 11.31 -5.22 -7.40
CA ARG A 68 12.25 -6.03 -6.63
C ARG A 68 12.80 -5.22 -5.48
N VAL A 69 12.82 -5.83 -4.30
CA VAL A 69 13.37 -5.23 -3.07
C VAL A 69 14.15 -6.25 -2.26
N GLY A 70 14.90 -5.76 -1.26
CA GLY A 70 15.58 -6.59 -0.28
C GLY A 70 16.89 -7.20 -0.78
N LYS A 71 17.55 -7.94 0.11
CA LYS A 71 18.83 -8.61 -0.13
C LYS A 71 18.71 -10.11 0.13
N GLU A 72 18.95 -10.53 1.38
CA GLU A 72 18.88 -11.94 1.78
C GLU A 72 17.46 -12.50 1.66
N ARG A 73 16.46 -11.70 2.04
CA ARG A 73 15.03 -12.00 1.87
C ARG A 73 14.43 -11.31 0.64
N ALA A 74 15.21 -11.16 -0.43
CA ALA A 74 14.75 -10.45 -1.62
C ALA A 74 13.47 -11.06 -2.19
N VAL A 75 12.54 -10.19 -2.57
CA VAL A 75 11.27 -10.57 -3.19
C VAL A 75 11.00 -9.69 -4.41
N VAL A 76 10.14 -10.18 -5.30
CA VAL A 76 9.56 -9.38 -6.38
C VAL A 76 8.07 -9.22 -6.06
N PHE A 77 7.67 -8.01 -5.71
CA PHE A 77 6.27 -7.67 -5.58
C PHE A 77 5.66 -7.50 -6.97
N GLU A 78 4.64 -8.28 -7.28
CA GLU A 78 3.86 -8.13 -8.51
C GLU A 78 2.63 -7.23 -8.28
N ASN A 79 1.90 -6.86 -9.32
CA ASN A 79 0.65 -6.11 -9.17
C ASN A 79 0.79 -4.79 -8.38
N VAL A 80 1.92 -4.09 -8.54
CA VAL A 80 2.16 -2.80 -7.87
C VAL A 80 1.58 -1.69 -8.73
N VAL A 81 0.59 -0.96 -8.22
CA VAL A 81 -0.08 0.10 -8.97
C VAL A 81 0.73 1.40 -8.89
N VAL A 82 1.00 2.01 -10.03
CA VAL A 82 1.58 3.36 -10.12
C VAL A 82 0.46 4.39 -9.97
N ARG A 83 0.65 5.37 -9.10
CA ARG A 83 -0.28 6.48 -8.88
C ARG A 83 0.47 7.78 -9.12
N VAL A 84 0.04 8.54 -10.13
CA VAL A 84 0.71 9.78 -10.54
C VAL A 84 -0.12 10.99 -10.12
N HIS A 85 0.49 11.91 -9.36
CA HIS A 85 -0.16 13.14 -8.92
C HIS A 85 0.87 14.27 -8.72
N PRO A 86 0.54 15.54 -8.98
CA PRO A 86 1.48 16.67 -8.79
C PRO A 86 1.87 16.93 -7.32
N GLU A 87 1.19 16.30 -6.36
CA GLU A 87 1.52 16.44 -4.92
C GLU A 87 2.25 15.21 -4.37
N TYR A 88 2.53 14.22 -5.21
CA TYR A 88 3.20 13.00 -4.79
C TYR A 88 4.72 13.12 -4.92
N ALA A 89 5.43 12.59 -3.93
CA ALA A 89 6.84 12.29 -4.04
C ALA A 89 7.02 10.85 -4.54
N LEU A 90 8.15 10.59 -5.20
CA LEU A 90 8.52 9.24 -5.62
C LEU A 90 8.75 8.36 -4.38
N ASP A 91 7.81 7.46 -4.10
CA ASP A 91 7.91 6.54 -2.96
C ASP A 91 7.03 5.30 -3.17
N MET A 92 7.49 4.13 -2.70
CA MET A 92 6.71 2.90 -2.73
C MET A 92 6.12 2.63 -1.35
N HIS A 93 4.79 2.59 -1.28
CA HIS A 93 4.08 2.29 -0.05
C HIS A 93 3.71 0.80 0.00
N ILE A 94 4.18 0.14 1.04
CA ILE A 94 3.86 -1.23 1.43
C ILE A 94 3.51 -1.27 2.90
N ASP A 95 2.82 -2.32 3.35
CA ASP A 95 2.56 -2.49 4.78
C ASP A 95 3.75 -3.12 5.53
N ILE A 96 3.63 -3.17 6.85
CA ILE A 96 4.70 -3.69 7.72
C ILE A 96 4.95 -5.19 7.52
N GLU A 97 3.93 -5.98 7.14
CA GLU A 97 4.09 -7.40 6.88
C GLU A 97 4.88 -7.61 5.58
N GLU A 98 4.57 -6.84 4.54
CA GLU A 98 5.31 -6.83 3.28
C GLU A 98 6.78 -6.41 3.48
N GLY A 99 7.02 -5.32 4.23
CA GLY A 99 8.38 -4.85 4.55
C GLY A 99 9.19 -5.89 5.32
N ASN A 100 8.60 -6.50 6.36
CA ASN A 100 9.23 -7.56 7.14
C ASN A 100 9.49 -8.83 6.32
N ALA A 101 8.58 -9.19 5.41
CA ALA A 101 8.74 -10.35 4.54
C ALA A 101 9.95 -10.20 3.59
N ALA A 102 10.17 -8.98 3.10
CA ALA A 102 11.29 -8.59 2.24
C ALA A 102 12.59 -8.27 3.01
N GLY A 103 12.52 -8.11 4.33
CA GLY A 103 13.66 -7.74 5.17
C GLY A 103 14.16 -6.31 4.89
N ILE A 104 13.25 -5.37 4.65
CA ILE A 104 13.55 -3.96 4.35
C ILE A 104 12.96 -3.02 5.40
N SER A 105 13.49 -1.80 5.46
CA SER A 105 13.02 -0.72 6.33
C SER A 105 12.80 0.57 5.53
N ASN A 106 12.17 1.57 6.16
CA ASN A 106 11.98 2.88 5.54
C ASN A 106 13.31 3.45 5.04
N GLY A 107 13.33 3.91 3.79
CA GLY A 107 14.51 4.44 3.13
C GLY A 107 15.30 3.41 2.31
N ASP A 108 14.98 2.12 2.38
CA ASP A 108 15.53 1.13 1.45
C ASP A 108 14.99 1.36 0.04
N MET A 109 15.84 1.10 -0.95
CA MET A 109 15.51 1.30 -2.37
C MET A 109 14.96 0.03 -3.01
N GLY A 110 14.01 0.21 -3.94
CA GLY A 110 13.50 -0.84 -4.82
C GLY A 110 13.84 -0.59 -6.29
N GLU A 111 13.78 -1.65 -7.08
CA GLU A 111 13.97 -1.61 -8.53
C GLU A 111 12.66 -1.96 -9.24
N ILE A 112 12.18 -1.07 -10.11
CA ILE A 112 11.03 -1.35 -10.97
C ILE A 112 11.46 -2.30 -12.08
N ILE A 113 10.81 -3.45 -12.16
CA ILE A 113 11.01 -4.46 -13.20
C ILE A 113 9.84 -4.40 -14.18
N LYS A 114 10.17 -4.35 -15.47
CA LYS A 114 9.21 -4.36 -16.58
C LYS A 114 8.98 -5.77 -17.10
#